data_AF-A0A2H9QDS9-F1
#
_entry.id   AF-A0A2H9QDS9-F1
#
_cell.length_a   1.000
_cell.length_b   1.000
_cell.length_c   1.000
_cell.angle_alpha   90.00
_cell.angle_beta   90.00
_cell.angle_gamma   90.00
#
_symmetry.space_group_name_H-M   'P 1'
#
loop_
_entity.id
_entity.type
_entity.pdbx_description
1 polymer ?
#
loop_
_entity_poly.entity_id
_entity_poly.type
_entity_poly.pdbx_seq_one_letter_code
_entity_poly.pdbx_strand_id
1 'polypeptide(L)'
;GEAEALALYKKLNASVLVIDERTTRMLIEEPKNLEKKLKFHYRKKIKLNKANLKKFSSFVGKVNIVRSAELITKAFDLGCFEGELDSSKKSLEASLFALKFNGCAVSIEEINDYLSAVK
;
A
#
# COMPACT_ATOMS: atom_id res chain seq x y z
N GLY A 1 -3.45 -12.80 -6.06
CA GLY A 1 -2.81 -11.54 -6.47
C GLY A 1 -1.61 -11.19 -5.60
N GLU A 2 -1.86 -10.56 -4.44
CA GLU A 2 -0.79 -9.98 -3.60
C GLU A 2 0.12 -11.03 -2.92
N ALA A 3 -0.43 -12.20 -2.56
CA ALA A 3 0.37 -13.30 -2.01
C ALA A 3 1.35 -13.88 -3.04
N GLU A 4 0.92 -14.00 -4.30
CA GLU A 4 1.73 -14.43 -5.43
C GLU A 4 2.76 -13.35 -5.80
N ALA A 5 2.40 -12.07 -5.74
CA ALA A 5 3.32 -10.95 -5.92
C ALA A 5 4.43 -10.96 -4.85
N LEU A 6 4.07 -11.23 -3.59
CA LEU A 6 5.02 -11.40 -2.49
C LEU A 6 5.92 -12.64 -2.67
N ALA A 7 5.40 -13.75 -3.15
CA ALA A 7 6.20 -14.92 -3.48
C ALA A 7 7.18 -14.63 -4.64
N LEU A 8 6.71 -13.91 -5.66
CA LEU A 8 7.51 -13.51 -6.81
C LEU A 8 8.61 -12.51 -6.42
N TYR A 9 8.30 -11.54 -5.55
CA TYR A 9 9.25 -10.60 -4.96
C TYR A 9 10.46 -11.33 -4.37
N LYS A 10 10.22 -12.41 -3.61
CA LYS A 10 11.29 -13.25 -3.05
C LYS A 10 12.02 -14.06 -4.11
N LYS A 11 11.28 -14.66 -5.05
CA LYS A 11 11.88 -15.45 -6.14
C LYS A 11 12.82 -14.62 -7.03
N LEU A 12 12.45 -13.36 -7.29
CA LEU A 12 13.23 -12.45 -8.14
C LEU A 12 14.28 -11.64 -7.38
N ASN A 13 14.34 -11.74 -6.04
CA ASN A 13 15.15 -10.85 -5.19
C ASN A 13 14.91 -9.36 -5.50
N ALA A 14 13.66 -8.98 -5.71
CA ALA A 14 13.30 -7.61 -6.02
C ALA A 14 13.59 -6.66 -4.84
N SER A 15 13.87 -5.40 -5.13
CA SER A 15 14.20 -4.38 -4.11
C SER A 15 12.96 -3.76 -3.46
N VAL A 16 11.87 -3.67 -4.21
CA VAL A 16 10.60 -3.02 -3.84
C VAL A 16 9.43 -3.87 -4.32
N LEU A 17 8.33 -3.85 -3.57
CA LEU A 17 7.07 -4.48 -3.92
C LEU A 17 5.94 -3.45 -3.87
N VAL A 18 5.10 -3.43 -4.91
CA VAL A 18 3.90 -2.59 -4.92
C VAL A 18 2.74 -3.39 -4.33
N ILE A 19 2.11 -2.89 -3.25
CA ILE A 19 0.96 -3.53 -2.58
C ILE A 19 -0.11 -2.47 -2.32
N ASP A 20 -1.25 -2.58 -2.99
CA ASP A 20 -2.37 -1.64 -2.79
C ASP A 20 -3.34 -2.15 -1.73
N GLU A 21 -3.35 -3.45 -1.47
CA GLU A 21 -4.24 -4.06 -0.49
C GLU A 21 -3.80 -3.79 0.95
N ARG A 22 -4.67 -3.13 1.72
CA ARG A 22 -4.43 -2.81 3.14
C ARG A 22 -4.09 -4.04 3.98
N THR A 23 -4.80 -5.15 3.78
CA THR A 23 -4.67 -6.36 4.60
C THR A 23 -3.28 -6.96 4.44
N THR A 24 -2.84 -7.17 3.19
CA THR A 24 -1.52 -7.73 2.90
C THR A 24 -0.40 -6.81 3.41
N ARG A 25 -0.50 -5.49 3.17
CA ARG A 25 0.45 -4.51 3.72
C ARG A 25 0.53 -4.60 5.25
N MET A 26 -0.62 -4.56 5.92
CA MET A 26 -0.66 -4.63 7.39
C MET A 26 -0.17 -5.98 7.94
N LEU A 27 -0.35 -7.09 7.22
CA LEU A 27 0.19 -8.38 7.63
C LEU A 27 1.72 -8.36 7.66
N ILE A 28 2.34 -7.66 6.71
CA ILE A 28 3.80 -7.51 6.58
C ILE A 28 4.34 -6.49 7.59
N GLU A 29 3.75 -5.30 7.63
CA GLU A 29 4.28 -4.15 8.39
C GLU A 29 3.80 -4.12 9.85
N GLU A 30 2.51 -4.35 10.10
CA GLU A 30 1.88 -4.21 11.43
C GLU A 30 0.87 -5.33 11.77
N PRO A 31 1.30 -6.60 11.84
CA PRO A 31 0.39 -7.74 12.00
C PRO A 31 -0.45 -7.69 13.29
N LYS A 32 0.06 -7.05 14.35
CA LYS A 32 -0.69 -6.81 15.61
C LYS A 32 -1.84 -5.82 15.41
N ASN A 33 -1.65 -4.80 14.57
CA ASN A 33 -2.69 -3.83 14.27
C ASN A 33 -3.77 -4.47 13.39
N LEU A 34 -3.37 -5.35 12.46
CA LEU A 34 -4.31 -6.14 11.67
C LEU A 34 -5.20 -7.01 12.57
N GLU A 35 -4.63 -7.71 13.54
CA GLU A 35 -5.38 -8.49 14.53
C GLU A 35 -6.45 -7.63 15.24
N LYS A 36 -6.09 -6.43 15.71
CA LYS A 36 -7.02 -5.51 16.37
C LYS A 36 -8.18 -5.11 15.45
N LYS A 37 -7.89 -4.78 14.19
CA LYS A 37 -8.91 -4.39 13.21
C LYS A 37 -9.86 -5.53 12.88
N LEU A 38 -9.33 -6.75 12.68
CA LEU A 38 -10.16 -7.91 12.42
C LEU A 38 -11.04 -8.26 13.63
N LYS A 39 -10.52 -8.15 14.87
CA LYS A 39 -11.33 -8.32 16.10
C LYS A 39 -12.51 -7.36 16.15
N PHE A 40 -12.25 -6.08 15.88
CA PHE A 40 -13.25 -5.04 15.87
C PHE A 40 -14.30 -5.29 14.78
N HIS A 41 -13.86 -5.59 13.56
CA HIS A 41 -14.73 -5.81 12.41
C HIS A 41 -15.65 -7.03 12.59
N TYR A 42 -15.08 -8.18 12.98
CA TYR A 42 -15.85 -9.42 13.12
C TYR A 42 -16.54 -9.60 14.48
N ARG A 43 -16.29 -8.70 15.45
CA ARG A 43 -16.78 -8.79 16.83
C ARG A 43 -16.50 -10.14 17.48
N LYS A 44 -15.37 -10.76 17.11
CA LYS A 44 -14.96 -12.10 17.56
C LYS A 44 -13.57 -12.05 18.16
N LYS A 45 -13.30 -13.00 19.08
CA LYS A 45 -11.95 -13.24 19.58
C LYS A 45 -11.11 -13.83 18.46
N ILE A 46 -10.26 -13.01 17.87
CA ILE A 46 -9.21 -13.45 16.95
C ILE A 46 -7.91 -13.54 17.73
N LYS A 47 -7.05 -14.50 17.44
CA LYS A 47 -5.71 -14.59 18.05
C LYS A 47 -4.69 -14.76 16.97
N LEU A 48 -3.62 -13.99 17.05
CA LEU A 48 -2.47 -14.14 16.15
C LEU A 48 -1.76 -15.48 16.43
N ASN A 49 -1.62 -16.32 15.40
CA ASN A 49 -0.76 -17.49 15.49
C ASN A 49 0.71 -17.05 15.37
N LYS A 50 1.37 -16.89 16.52
CA LYS A 50 2.76 -16.42 16.60
C LYS A 50 3.74 -17.32 15.85
N ALA A 51 3.52 -18.63 15.83
CA ALA A 51 4.39 -19.57 15.13
C ALA A 51 4.31 -19.36 13.61
N ASN A 52 3.10 -19.25 13.07
CA ASN A 52 2.90 -18.97 11.65
C ASN A 52 3.37 -17.57 11.26
N LEU A 53 3.16 -16.57 12.12
CA LEU A 53 3.69 -15.23 11.85
C LEU A 53 5.22 -15.23 11.81
N LYS A 54 5.88 -15.93 12.74
CA LYS A 54 7.35 -16.05 12.72
C LYS A 54 7.83 -16.74 11.44
N LYS A 55 7.19 -17.84 11.02
CA LYS A 55 7.49 -18.52 9.75
C LYS A 55 7.31 -17.58 8.55
N PHE A 56 6.20 -16.84 8.52
CA PHE A 56 5.92 -15.86 7.48
C PHE A 56 6.99 -14.77 7.44
N SER A 57 7.27 -14.09 8.56
CA SER A 57 8.29 -13.04 8.65
C SER A 57 9.69 -13.54 8.30
N SER A 58 10.06 -14.77 8.69
CA SER A 58 11.33 -15.37 8.30
C SER A 58 11.39 -15.69 6.80
N PHE A 59 10.27 -16.10 6.20
CA PHE A 59 10.17 -16.35 4.77
C PHE A 59 10.26 -15.04 3.97
N VAL A 60 9.46 -14.02 4.31
CA VAL A 60 9.41 -12.76 3.55
C VAL A 60 10.57 -11.83 3.86
N GLY A 61 11.14 -11.87 5.07
CA GLY A 61 12.14 -10.91 5.52
C GLY A 61 11.59 -9.48 5.57
N LYS A 62 12.49 -8.49 5.40
CA LYS A 62 12.11 -7.09 5.24
C LYS A 62 11.63 -6.86 3.80
N VAL A 63 10.44 -6.29 3.64
CA VAL A 63 9.87 -5.92 2.34
C VAL A 63 9.76 -4.40 2.32
N ASN A 64 10.32 -3.76 1.30
CA ASN A 64 10.08 -2.34 1.06
C ASN A 64 8.82 -2.22 0.21
N ILE A 65 7.74 -1.72 0.81
CA ILE A 65 6.44 -1.60 0.15
C ILE A 65 6.27 -0.17 -0.35
N VAL A 66 5.73 -0.04 -1.55
CA VAL A 66 5.23 1.22 -2.11
C VAL A 66 3.79 0.98 -2.60
N ARG A 67 2.96 2.03 -2.64
CA ARG A 67 1.60 1.97 -3.17
C ARG A 67 1.46 2.68 -4.50
N SER A 68 0.44 2.33 -5.27
CA SER A 68 0.07 3.03 -6.49
C SER A 68 -0.15 4.53 -6.24
N ALA A 69 -0.71 4.92 -5.09
CA ALA A 69 -0.88 6.33 -4.73
C ALA A 69 0.46 7.08 -4.59
N GLU A 70 1.47 6.44 -4.00
CA GLU A 70 2.82 7.01 -3.83
C GLU A 70 3.55 7.07 -5.18
N LEU A 71 3.38 6.05 -6.02
CA LEU A 71 3.92 6.03 -7.38
C LEU A 71 3.34 7.13 -8.26
N ILE A 72 2.01 7.30 -8.29
CA ILE A 72 1.36 8.36 -9.08
C ILE A 72 1.80 9.73 -8.56
N THR A 73 1.80 9.94 -7.24
CA THR A 73 2.27 11.20 -6.65
C THR A 73 3.69 11.52 -7.09
N LYS A 74 4.60 10.54 -7.06
CA LYS A 74 5.98 10.76 -7.45
C LYS A 74 6.15 10.94 -8.95
N ALA A 75 5.43 10.19 -9.77
CA ALA A 75 5.44 10.33 -11.22
C ALA A 75 4.94 11.72 -11.65
N PHE A 76 3.90 12.23 -10.99
CA PHE A 76 3.39 13.58 -11.21
C PHE A 76 4.44 14.65 -10.84
N ASP A 77 5.08 14.55 -9.67
CA ASP A 77 6.17 15.44 -9.24
C ASP A 77 7.39 15.42 -10.18
N LEU A 78 7.59 14.31 -10.90
CA LEU A 78 8.67 14.16 -11.89
C LEU A 78 8.28 14.58 -13.32
N GLY A 79 7.05 15.06 -13.54
CA GLY A 79 6.57 15.44 -14.87
C GLY A 79 6.30 14.27 -15.81
N CYS A 80 6.15 13.04 -15.28
CA CYS A 80 5.93 11.85 -16.12
C CYS A 80 4.59 11.85 -16.88
N PHE A 81 3.67 12.75 -16.55
CA PHE A 81 2.37 12.91 -17.21
C PHE A 81 2.26 14.16 -18.07
N GLU A 82 3.38 14.84 -18.37
CA GLU A 82 3.39 16.01 -19.25
C GLU A 82 2.75 15.70 -20.61
N GLY A 83 1.75 16.50 -20.99
CA GLY A 83 0.99 16.31 -22.23
C GLY A 83 -0.22 15.38 -22.12
N GLU A 84 -0.36 14.63 -21.03
CA GLU A 84 -1.54 13.77 -20.75
C GLU A 84 -2.41 14.34 -19.63
N LEU A 85 -1.78 14.86 -18.58
CA LEU A 85 -2.43 15.53 -17.46
C LEU A 85 -1.90 16.96 -17.35
N ASP A 86 -2.77 17.90 -16.99
CA ASP A 86 -2.29 19.21 -16.59
C ASP A 86 -1.56 19.11 -15.24
N SER A 87 -0.55 19.97 -15.06
CA SER A 87 0.30 19.99 -13.87
C SER A 87 -0.39 20.60 -12.63
N SER A 88 -1.73 20.72 -12.61
CA SER A 88 -2.41 21.24 -11.43
C SER A 88 -2.54 20.20 -10.34
N LYS A 89 -2.51 20.67 -9.08
CA LYS A 89 -2.82 19.83 -7.91
C LYS A 89 -4.19 19.17 -8.00
N LYS A 90 -5.14 19.77 -8.73
CA LYS A 90 -6.49 19.23 -8.92
C LYS A 90 -6.47 17.95 -9.77
N SER A 91 -5.56 17.86 -10.74
CA SER A 91 -5.41 16.67 -11.59
C SER A 91 -4.71 15.53 -10.86
N LEU A 92 -3.73 15.84 -10.01
CA LEU A 92 -3.19 14.88 -9.06
C LEU A 92 -4.27 14.40 -8.06
N GLU A 93 -5.05 15.32 -7.49
CA GLU A 93 -6.13 15.00 -6.57
C GLU A 93 -7.15 14.05 -7.21
N ALA A 94 -7.62 14.37 -8.42
CA ALA A 94 -8.53 13.51 -9.17
C ALA A 94 -7.94 12.11 -9.40
N SER A 95 -6.65 12.01 -9.72
CA SER A 95 -5.95 10.74 -9.93
C SER A 95 -5.86 9.90 -8.64
N LEU A 96 -5.57 10.54 -7.51
CA LEU A 96 -5.51 9.88 -6.21
C LEU A 96 -6.90 9.39 -5.74
N PHE A 97 -7.95 10.18 -5.97
CA PHE A 97 -9.32 9.73 -5.74
C PHE A 97 -9.72 8.60 -6.68
N ALA A 98 -9.31 8.64 -7.96
CA ALA A 98 -9.54 7.54 -8.88
C ALA A 98 -8.91 6.24 -8.36
N LEU A 99 -7.66 6.27 -7.86
CA LEU A 99 -7.05 5.11 -7.22
C LEU A 99 -7.83 4.61 -6.00
N LYS A 100 -8.25 5.54 -5.12
CA LYS A 100 -9.05 5.21 -3.93
C LYS A 100 -10.33 4.45 -4.29
N PHE A 101 -11.04 4.91 -5.31
CA PHE A 101 -12.30 4.30 -5.76
C PHE A 101 -12.10 3.02 -6.59
N ASN A 102 -10.90 2.80 -7.12
CA ASN A 102 -10.51 1.56 -7.82
C ASN A 102 -9.82 0.53 -6.91
N GLY A 103 -9.86 0.71 -5.59
CA GLY A 103 -9.43 -0.31 -4.62
C GLY A 103 -8.06 -0.09 -3.99
N CYS A 104 -7.35 1.00 -4.30
CA CYS A 104 -6.14 1.36 -3.57
C CYS A 104 -6.48 1.81 -2.15
N ALA A 105 -5.89 1.16 -1.15
CA ALA A 105 -6.12 1.51 0.24
C ALA A 105 -5.40 2.82 0.62
N VAL A 106 -6.06 3.94 0.37
CA VAL A 106 -5.62 5.30 0.71
C VAL A 106 -6.76 6.09 1.39
N SER A 107 -6.46 6.78 2.49
CA SER A 107 -7.40 7.63 3.22
C SER A 107 -7.47 9.04 2.62
N ILE A 108 -8.46 9.84 3.02
CA ILE A 108 -8.57 11.23 2.54
C ILE A 108 -7.43 12.07 3.11
N GLU A 109 -7.05 11.79 4.36
CA GLU A 109 -5.92 12.42 5.03
C GLU A 109 -4.61 12.13 4.28
N GLU A 110 -4.38 10.87 3.88
CA GLU A 110 -3.22 10.50 3.06
C GLU A 110 -3.21 11.22 1.70
N ILE A 111 -4.37 11.38 1.06
CA ILE A 111 -4.48 12.14 -0.19
C ILE A 111 -4.05 13.60 0.02
N ASN A 112 -4.54 14.24 1.10
CA ASN A 112 -4.16 15.61 1.43
C ASN A 112 -2.65 15.74 1.70
N ASP A 113 -2.08 14.76 2.41
CA ASP A 113 -0.63 14.70 2.67
C ASP A 113 0.14 14.65 1.34
N TYR A 114 -0.27 13.81 0.38
CA TYR A 114 0.35 13.74 -0.94
C TYR A 114 0.25 15.03 -1.73
N LEU A 115 -0.92 15.69 -1.73
CA LEU A 115 -1.12 16.97 -2.42
C LEU A 115 -0.27 18.10 -1.83
N SER A 116 -0.01 18.05 -0.52
CA SER A 116 0.86 19.01 0.16
C SER A 116 2.34 18.79 -0.15
N ALA A 117 2.74 17.55 -0.45
CA ALA A 117 4.13 17.16 -0.68
C ALA A 117 4.66 17.52 -2.09
N VAL A 118 3.77 17.74 -3.05
CA VAL A 118 4.12 18.10 -4.43
C VAL A 118 4.23 19.62 -4.58
N LYS A 119 5.24 20.06 -5.34
CA LYS A 119 5.53 21.48 -5.62
C LYS A 119 4.53 22.11 -6.57
#